data_AF-A0A7Y3HXI1-F1
#
_entry.id   AF-A0A7Y3HXI1-F1
#
_cell.length_a   1.000
_cell.length_b   1.000
_cell.length_c   1.000
_cell.angle_alpha   90.00
_cell.angle_beta   90.00
_cell.angle_gamma   90.00
#
_symmetry.space_group_name_H-M   'P 1'
#
loop_
_entity.id
_entity.type
_entity.pdbx_description
1 polymer ?
#
loop_
_entity_poly.entity_id
_entity_poly.type
_entity_poly.pdbx_seq_one_letter_code
_entity_poly.pdbx_strand_id
1 'polypeptide(L)'
;MTNNSAFLEKLRAIALDNYTDEQFGVSELVEQAGMSRSQVHRKLKSATGQSVSQFIREIRLDEALKLLQQEDTTASEVSYKVGFNSATYFNTCFHEYFGYPPGEAQHQLELAKSNHSSEVAASSHRGKSTRNRRMITWLFTIVLVVLVLFVYKYVT
;
A
#
# COMPACT_ATOMS: atom_id res chain seq x y z
N MET A 1 -20.74 6.75 -9.13
CA MET A 1 -19.33 6.99 -9.53
C MET A 1 -18.42 5.81 -9.15
N THR A 2 -18.82 4.56 -9.41
CA THR A 2 -18.16 3.34 -8.88
C THR A 2 -17.72 2.33 -9.95
N ASN A 3 -18.00 2.59 -11.24
CA ASN A 3 -17.75 1.63 -12.31
C ASN A 3 -16.26 1.43 -12.63
N ASN A 4 -15.41 2.43 -12.35
CA ASN A 4 -13.99 2.33 -12.66
C ASN A 4 -13.24 1.53 -11.59
N SER A 5 -13.58 1.66 -10.31
CA SER A 5 -12.91 0.89 -9.25
C SER A 5 -13.18 -0.60 -9.40
N ALA A 6 -14.43 -1.02 -9.55
CA ALA A 6 -14.77 -2.43 -9.74
C ALA A 6 -14.12 -3.04 -11.00
N PHE A 7 -14.00 -2.26 -12.08
CA PHE A 7 -13.30 -2.68 -13.30
C PHE A 7 -11.80 -2.89 -13.06
N LEU A 8 -11.13 -1.93 -12.40
CA LEU A 8 -9.70 -2.03 -12.11
C LEU A 8 -9.39 -3.16 -11.14
N GLU A 9 -10.19 -3.32 -10.08
CA GLU A 9 -10.04 -4.45 -9.14
C GLU A 9 -10.20 -5.79 -9.86
N LYS A 10 -11.15 -5.91 -10.80
CA LYS A 10 -11.29 -7.11 -11.63
C LYS A 10 -10.02 -7.39 -12.45
N LEU A 11 -9.49 -6.39 -13.16
CA LEU A 11 -8.27 -6.60 -13.96
C LEU A 11 -7.07 -6.93 -13.07
N ARG A 12 -6.98 -6.30 -11.90
CA ARG A 12 -5.92 -6.55 -10.93
C ARG A 12 -5.97 -7.98 -10.42
N ALA A 13 -7.15 -8.46 -10.05
CA ALA A 13 -7.35 -9.84 -9.59
C ALA A 13 -6.92 -10.84 -10.67
N ILE A 14 -7.38 -10.65 -11.91
CA ILE A 14 -6.99 -11.49 -13.05
C ILE A 14 -5.46 -11.50 -13.23
N ALA A 15 -4.82 -10.34 -13.21
CA ALA A 15 -3.37 -10.25 -13.36
C ALA A 15 -2.62 -10.88 -12.18
N LEU A 16 -3.11 -10.74 -10.95
CA LEU A 16 -2.52 -11.33 -9.75
C LEU A 16 -2.71 -12.86 -9.68
N ASP A 17 -3.77 -13.40 -10.27
CA ASP A 17 -3.94 -14.85 -10.35
C ASP A 17 -3.00 -15.49 -11.39
N ASN A 18 -2.45 -14.70 -12.31
CA ASN A 18 -1.65 -15.18 -13.44
C ASN A 18 -0.24 -14.56 -13.52
N TYR A 19 0.20 -13.75 -12.54
CA TYR A 19 1.41 -12.93 -12.70
C TYR A 19 2.69 -13.76 -12.91
N THR A 20 2.73 -14.99 -12.38
CA THR A 20 3.86 -15.92 -12.48
C THR A 20 4.01 -16.55 -13.86
N ASP A 21 2.96 -16.54 -14.68
CA ASP A 21 3.00 -17.12 -16.03
C ASP A 21 3.61 -16.12 -17.02
N GLU A 22 4.75 -16.47 -17.60
CA GLU A 22 5.43 -15.63 -18.61
C GLU A 22 4.64 -15.48 -19.92
N GLN A 23 3.74 -16.41 -20.23
CA GLN A 23 2.89 -16.37 -21.43
C GLN A 23 1.64 -15.51 -21.21
N PHE A 24 1.33 -15.16 -19.96
CA PHE A 24 0.23 -14.27 -19.64
C PHE A 24 0.53 -12.83 -20.07
N GLY A 25 -0.32 -12.29 -20.95
CA GLY A 25 -0.15 -10.95 -21.52
C GLY A 25 -1.48 -10.26 -21.79
N VAL A 26 -1.45 -9.34 -22.75
CA VAL A 26 -2.61 -8.48 -23.05
C VAL A 26 -3.81 -9.28 -23.54
N SER A 27 -3.57 -10.32 -24.36
CA SER A 27 -4.65 -11.11 -24.97
C SER A 27 -5.38 -11.94 -23.90
N GLU A 28 -4.64 -12.55 -23.00
CA GLU A 28 -5.12 -13.44 -21.95
C GLU A 28 -5.90 -12.64 -20.91
N LEU A 29 -5.39 -11.46 -20.53
CA LEU A 29 -6.08 -10.57 -19.59
C LEU A 29 -7.42 -10.08 -20.15
N VAL A 30 -7.49 -9.71 -21.43
CA VAL A 30 -8.76 -9.19 -22.01
C VAL A 30 -9.79 -10.31 -22.20
N GLU A 31 -9.32 -11.50 -22.54
CA GLU A 31 -10.16 -12.70 -22.65
C GLU A 31 -10.79 -13.04 -21.30
N GLN A 32 -9.97 -13.17 -20.26
CA GLN A 32 -10.47 -13.44 -18.90
C GLN A 32 -11.33 -12.30 -18.35
N ALA A 33 -11.07 -11.06 -18.77
CA ALA A 33 -11.92 -9.92 -18.41
C ALA A 33 -13.32 -9.98 -19.06
N GLY A 34 -13.51 -10.80 -20.09
CA GLY A 34 -14.78 -10.92 -20.82
C GLY A 34 -15.14 -9.65 -21.59
N MET A 35 -14.13 -8.91 -22.06
CA MET A 35 -14.30 -7.62 -22.73
C MET A 35 -13.45 -7.53 -23.98
N SER A 36 -13.88 -6.74 -24.96
CA SER A 36 -13.03 -6.54 -26.14
C SER A 36 -11.77 -5.77 -25.78
N ARG A 37 -10.66 -6.06 -26.48
CA ARG A 37 -9.36 -5.40 -26.28
C ARG A 37 -9.46 -3.87 -26.32
N SER A 38 -10.25 -3.33 -27.25
CA SER A 38 -10.48 -1.87 -27.38
C SER A 38 -11.20 -1.29 -26.15
N GLN A 39 -12.18 -2.00 -25.58
CA GLN A 39 -12.88 -1.55 -24.38
C GLN A 39 -11.96 -1.53 -23.17
N VAL A 40 -11.17 -2.60 -22.97
CA VAL A 40 -10.22 -2.68 -21.86
C VAL A 40 -9.17 -1.58 -21.99
N HIS A 41 -8.55 -1.40 -23.17
CA HIS A 41 -7.57 -0.35 -23.39
C HIS A 41 -8.15 1.05 -23.11
N ARG A 42 -9.31 1.38 -23.68
CA ARG A 42 -9.91 2.70 -23.48
C ARG A 42 -10.24 2.96 -22.01
N LYS A 43 -10.89 1.99 -21.35
CA LYS A 43 -11.27 2.13 -19.94
C LYS A 43 -10.05 2.26 -19.03
N LEU A 44 -9.07 1.36 -19.17
CA LEU A 44 -7.85 1.37 -18.38
C LEU A 44 -7.07 2.68 -18.59
N LYS A 45 -6.81 3.07 -19.85
CA LYS A 45 -6.11 4.30 -20.17
C LYS A 45 -6.82 5.54 -19.61
N SER A 46 -8.16 5.58 -19.69
CA SER A 46 -8.94 6.69 -19.12
C SER A 46 -8.92 6.74 -17.60
N ALA A 47 -8.77 5.58 -16.93
CA ALA A 47 -8.82 5.48 -15.49
C ALA A 47 -7.43 5.66 -14.84
N THR A 48 -6.36 5.16 -15.46
CA THR A 48 -5.02 5.11 -14.87
C THR A 48 -3.95 5.80 -15.71
N GLY A 49 -4.23 6.14 -16.97
CA GLY A 49 -3.22 6.67 -17.88
C GLY A 49 -2.25 5.61 -18.42
N GLN A 50 -2.45 4.32 -18.14
CA GLN A 50 -1.51 3.25 -18.50
C GLN A 50 -2.01 2.40 -19.67
N SER A 51 -1.09 1.69 -20.34
CA SER A 51 -1.44 0.59 -21.25
C SER A 51 -1.74 -0.69 -20.45
N VAL A 52 -2.38 -1.68 -21.10
CA VAL A 52 -2.64 -2.99 -20.46
C VAL A 52 -1.32 -3.73 -20.18
N SER A 53 -0.35 -3.66 -21.09
CA SER A 53 0.97 -4.30 -20.88
C SER A 53 1.72 -3.65 -19.72
N GLN A 54 1.65 -2.32 -19.58
CA GLN A 54 2.23 -1.62 -18.45
C GLN A 54 1.55 -2.05 -17.14
N PHE A 55 0.22 -2.12 -17.11
CA PHE A 55 -0.52 -2.54 -15.93
C PHE A 55 -0.16 -3.95 -15.45
N ILE A 56 -0.05 -4.93 -16.36
CA ILE A 56 0.40 -6.30 -16.01
C ILE A 56 1.82 -6.26 -15.46
N ARG A 57 2.72 -5.53 -16.12
CA ARG A 57 4.12 -5.42 -15.72
C ARG A 57 4.27 -4.81 -14.32
N GLU A 58 3.54 -3.75 -14.01
CA GLU A 58 3.60 -3.12 -12.69
C GLU A 58 3.10 -4.06 -11.58
N ILE A 59 2.06 -4.87 -11.84
CA ILE A 59 1.63 -5.90 -10.89
C ILE A 59 2.74 -6.94 -10.66
N ARG A 60 3.41 -7.40 -11.71
CA ARG A 60 4.56 -8.31 -11.57
C ARG A 60 5.70 -7.69 -10.76
N LEU A 61 5.97 -6.39 -10.96
CA LEU A 61 7.02 -5.66 -10.23
C LEU A 61 6.65 -5.48 -8.75
N ASP A 62 5.39 -5.21 -8.44
CA ASP A 62 4.89 -5.13 -7.06
C ASP A 62 5.06 -6.47 -6.32
N GLU A 63 4.73 -7.59 -6.97
CA GLU A 63 4.95 -8.91 -6.37
C GLU A 63 6.46 -9.24 -6.26
N ALA A 64 7.28 -8.82 -7.23
CA ALA A 64 8.72 -8.99 -7.17
C ALA A 64 9.34 -8.25 -5.97
N LEU A 65 8.89 -7.03 -5.68
CA LEU A 65 9.35 -6.27 -4.52
C LEU A 65 9.08 -7.03 -3.22
N LYS A 66 7.89 -7.64 -3.08
CA LYS A 66 7.55 -8.43 -1.88
C LYS A 66 8.48 -9.63 -1.73
N LEU A 67 8.74 -10.37 -2.80
CA LEU A 67 9.63 -11.53 -2.78
C LEU A 67 11.07 -11.13 -2.41
N LEU A 68 11.59 -10.07 -3.02
CA LEU A 68 12.93 -9.54 -2.72
C LEU A 68 13.09 -9.11 -1.26
N GLN A 69 12.01 -8.66 -0.64
CA GLN A 69 11.99 -8.20 0.76
C GLN A 69 11.80 -9.33 1.80
N GLN A 70 11.38 -10.52 1.36
CA GLN A 70 10.98 -11.62 2.25
C GLN A 70 11.93 -12.81 2.20
N GLU A 71 12.53 -13.09 1.03
CA GLU A 71 13.31 -14.30 0.79
C GLU A 71 14.78 -13.96 0.50
N ASP A 72 15.70 -14.85 0.88
CA ASP A 72 17.09 -14.86 0.40
C ASP A 72 17.15 -15.35 -1.05
N THR A 73 16.51 -14.63 -1.97
CA THR A 73 16.47 -14.95 -3.40
C THR A 73 17.16 -13.90 -4.23
N THR A 74 17.75 -14.34 -5.34
CA THR A 74 18.42 -13.42 -6.25
C THR A 74 17.41 -12.68 -7.13
N ALA A 75 17.75 -11.47 -7.55
CA ALA A 75 16.93 -10.70 -8.50
C ALA A 75 16.64 -11.47 -9.79
N SER A 76 17.58 -12.31 -10.25
CA SER A 76 17.40 -13.17 -11.42
C SER A 76 16.30 -14.21 -11.18
N GLU A 77 16.33 -14.93 -10.06
CA GLU A 77 15.32 -15.92 -9.71
C GLU A 77 13.94 -15.28 -9.54
N VAL A 78 13.88 -14.14 -8.83
CA VAL A 78 12.62 -13.41 -8.66
C VAL A 78 12.03 -12.99 -10.00
N SER A 79 12.86 -12.54 -10.96
CA SER A 79 12.38 -12.14 -12.28
C SER A 79 11.59 -13.25 -12.98
N TYR A 80 12.10 -14.48 -12.96
CA TYR A 80 11.41 -15.63 -13.56
C TYR A 80 10.21 -16.07 -12.72
N LYS A 81 10.30 -16.02 -11.37
CA LYS A 81 9.18 -16.33 -10.47
C LYS A 81 7.98 -15.42 -10.72
N VAL A 82 8.21 -14.15 -11.07
CA VAL A 82 7.14 -13.17 -11.33
C VAL A 82 6.78 -13.06 -12.82
N GLY A 83 7.11 -14.06 -13.65
CA GLY A 83 6.67 -14.13 -15.04
C GLY A 83 7.36 -13.18 -16.01
N PHE A 84 8.58 -12.71 -15.70
CA PHE A 84 9.45 -12.11 -16.72
C PHE A 84 10.24 -13.21 -17.44
N ASN A 85 10.33 -13.09 -18.76
CA ASN A 85 11.14 -14.00 -19.60
C ASN A 85 12.62 -13.59 -19.68
N SER A 86 13.00 -12.47 -19.06
CA SER A 86 14.35 -11.90 -19.13
C SER A 86 14.68 -11.13 -17.86
N ALA A 87 15.70 -11.60 -17.14
CA ALA A 87 16.23 -10.92 -15.97
C ALA A 87 16.78 -9.51 -16.29
N THR A 88 17.37 -9.33 -17.49
CA THR A 88 17.84 -8.01 -17.94
C THR A 88 16.69 -7.04 -18.10
N TYR A 89 15.61 -7.45 -18.79
CA TYR A 89 14.44 -6.60 -18.97
C TYR A 89 13.74 -6.31 -17.64
N PHE A 90 13.65 -7.29 -16.75
CA PHE A 90 13.17 -7.11 -15.39
C PHE A 90 13.96 -6.04 -14.64
N ASN A 91 15.30 -6.11 -14.63
CA ASN A 91 16.13 -5.13 -13.94
C ASN A 91 15.86 -3.70 -14.44
N THR A 92 15.75 -3.51 -15.76
CA THR A 92 15.43 -2.20 -16.35
C THR A 92 14.07 -1.70 -15.87
N CYS A 93 13.02 -2.52 -16.01
CA CYS A 93 11.68 -2.11 -15.62
C CYS A 93 11.53 -1.90 -14.11
N PHE A 94 12.20 -2.70 -13.29
CA PHE A 94 12.20 -2.55 -11.84
C PHE A 94 12.86 -1.23 -11.44
N HIS A 95 14.03 -0.91 -12.00
CA HIS A 95 14.72 0.34 -11.74
C HIS A 95 13.89 1.55 -12.21
N GLU A 96 13.30 1.49 -13.40
CA GLU A 96 12.42 2.56 -13.90
C GLU A 96 11.19 2.78 -13.01
N TYR A 97 10.63 1.72 -12.45
CA TYR A 97 9.41 1.80 -11.64
C TYR A 97 9.67 2.23 -10.19
N PHE A 98 10.69 1.67 -9.54
CA PHE A 98 10.99 1.92 -8.12
C PHE A 98 12.10 2.95 -7.89
N GLY A 99 12.88 3.29 -8.91
CA GLY A 99 13.98 4.26 -8.85
C GLY A 99 15.32 3.68 -8.38
N TYR A 100 15.40 2.38 -8.12
CA TYR A 100 16.61 1.69 -7.65
C TYR A 100 16.63 0.23 -8.17
N PRO A 101 17.81 -0.41 -8.31
CA PRO A 101 17.91 -1.78 -8.83
C PRO A 101 17.34 -2.80 -7.82
N PRO A 102 16.82 -3.95 -8.29
CA PRO A 102 16.18 -4.94 -7.42
C PRO A 102 17.09 -5.50 -6.32
N GLY A 103 18.40 -5.57 -6.54
CA GLY A 103 19.38 -5.98 -5.53
C GLY A 103 19.43 -5.05 -4.31
N GLU A 104 18.93 -3.81 -4.41
CA GLU A 104 18.87 -2.86 -3.29
C GLU A 104 17.54 -2.91 -2.53
N ALA A 105 16.56 -3.71 -2.96
CA ALA A 105 15.21 -3.70 -2.39
C ALA A 105 15.16 -3.97 -0.88
N GLN A 106 16.00 -4.88 -0.37
CA GLN A 106 16.11 -5.15 1.07
C GLN A 106 16.69 -3.95 1.83
N HIS A 107 17.75 -3.36 1.31
CA HIS A 107 18.36 -2.16 1.90
C HIS A 107 17.37 -0.99 1.93
N GLN A 108 16.60 -0.79 0.86
CA GLN A 108 15.54 0.23 0.82
C GLN A 108 14.45 -0.02 1.87
N LEU A 109 14.10 -1.29 2.15
CA LEU A 109 13.18 -1.64 3.23
C LEU A 109 13.77 -1.32 4.61
N GLU A 110 15.06 -1.58 4.83
CA GLU A 110 15.76 -1.27 6.08
C GLU A 110 15.81 0.24 6.34
N LEU A 111 16.15 1.04 5.32
CA LEU A 111 16.14 2.50 5.38
C LEU A 111 14.74 3.05 5.71
N ALA A 112 13.68 2.49 5.11
CA ALA A 112 12.31 2.86 5.43
C ALA A 112 11.95 2.56 6.89
N LYS A 113 12.37 1.41 7.42
CA LYS A 113 12.18 1.02 8.83
C LYS A 113 12.96 1.91 9.79
N SER A 114 14.20 2.27 9.47
CA SER A 114 15.03 3.14 10.31
C SER A 114 14.47 4.56 10.37
N ASN A 115 14.01 5.10 9.23
CA ASN A 115 13.38 6.42 9.14
C ASN A 115 12.06 6.45 9.90
N HIS A 116 11.25 5.40 9.81
CA HIS A 116 10.02 5.31 10.60
C HIS A 116 10.31 5.23 12.10
N SER A 117 11.36 4.51 12.51
CA SER A 117 11.76 4.42 13.93
C SER A 117 12.26 5.76 14.49
N SER A 118 13.01 6.53 13.69
CA SER A 118 13.49 7.86 14.07
C SER A 118 12.39 8.93 14.02
N GLU A 119 11.44 8.84 13.11
CA GLU A 119 10.24 9.69 13.09
C GLU A 119 9.27 9.37 14.24
N VAL A 120 9.09 8.10 14.61
CA VAL A 120 8.32 7.70 15.79
C VAL A 120 9.01 8.18 17.08
N ALA A 121 10.34 8.06 17.16
CA ALA A 121 11.12 8.61 18.28
C ALA A 121 11.06 10.15 18.34
N ALA A 122 11.14 10.84 17.21
CA ALA A 122 11.08 12.31 17.13
C ALA A 122 9.66 12.87 17.32
N SER A 123 8.63 12.18 16.83
CA SER A 123 7.22 12.54 17.04
C SER A 123 6.74 12.25 18.47
N SER A 124 7.34 11.26 19.15
CA SER A 124 7.18 11.08 20.60
C SER A 124 7.64 12.30 21.41
N HIS A 125 8.62 13.06 20.92
CA HIS A 125 9.08 14.31 21.54
C HIS A 125 8.38 15.59 21.05
N ARG A 126 7.67 15.59 19.91
CA ARG A 126 7.03 16.79 19.34
C ARG A 126 5.50 16.82 19.34
N GLY A 127 4.84 15.86 20.00
CA GLY A 127 3.39 15.76 19.91
C GLY A 127 2.70 15.02 21.04
N LYS A 128 2.95 15.39 22.29
CA LYS A 128 1.97 15.17 23.37
C LYS A 128 1.74 16.48 24.10
N SER A 129 0.75 17.25 23.64
CA SER A 129 -0.04 18.09 24.52
C SER A 129 -0.79 17.16 25.50
N THR A 130 -0.08 16.67 26.51
CA THR A 130 -0.63 16.00 27.69
C THR A 130 -0.97 17.06 28.73
N ARG A 131 -1.89 17.96 28.39
CA ARG A 131 -2.48 18.88 29.36
C ARG A 131 -3.98 18.95 29.13
N ASN A 132 -4.70 17.89 29.54
CA ASN A 132 -6.06 18.04 30.09
C ASN A 132 -6.71 16.82 30.76
N ARG A 133 -5.98 15.74 31.07
CA ARG A 133 -6.57 14.69 31.91
C ARG A 133 -6.73 15.11 33.38
N ARG A 134 -5.83 15.97 33.88
CA ARG A 134 -5.93 16.56 35.23
C ARG A 134 -7.08 17.58 35.33
N MET A 135 -7.30 18.43 34.32
CA MET A 135 -8.39 19.41 34.37
C MET A 135 -9.79 18.78 34.45
N ILE A 136 -10.02 17.66 33.75
CA ILE A 136 -11.30 16.93 33.83
C ILE A 136 -11.52 16.38 35.24
N THR A 137 -10.48 15.82 35.89
CA THR A 137 -10.61 15.34 37.27
C THR A 137 -10.88 16.47 38.27
N TRP A 138 -10.27 17.66 38.09
CA TRP A 138 -10.55 18.83 38.93
C TRP A 138 -11.97 19.38 38.72
N LEU A 139 -12.52 19.32 37.50
CA LEU A 139 -13.90 19.74 37.25
C LEU A 139 -14.93 18.79 37.89
N PHE A 140 -14.73 17.48 37.80
CA PHE A 140 -15.63 16.51 38.43
C PHE A 140 -15.63 16.61 39.96
N THR A 141 -14.47 16.81 40.58
CA THR A 141 -14.40 16.98 42.05
C THR A 141 -15.07 18.27 42.50
N ILE A 142 -14.87 19.38 41.78
CA ILE A 142 -15.52 20.66 42.09
C ILE A 142 -17.05 20.53 41.96
N VAL A 143 -17.56 19.94 40.87
CA VAL A 143 -19.00 19.74 40.68
C VAL A 143 -19.59 18.86 41.80
N LEU A 144 -18.90 17.77 42.18
CA LEU A 144 -19.34 16.89 43.26
C LEU A 144 -19.45 17.65 44.60
N VAL A 145 -18.43 18.43 44.97
CA VAL A 145 -18.42 19.20 46.22
C VAL A 145 -19.55 20.23 46.24
N VAL A 146 -19.79 20.94 45.14
CA VAL A 146 -20.90 21.91 45.03
C VAL A 146 -22.25 21.21 45.17
N LEU A 147 -22.44 20.03 44.55
CA LEU A 147 -23.66 19.24 44.67
C LEU A 147 -23.91 18.79 46.12
N VAL A 148 -22.88 18.30 46.80
CA VAL A 148 -22.98 17.87 48.21
C VAL A 148 -23.35 19.05 49.11
N LEU A 149 -22.72 20.21 48.95
CA LEU A 149 -23.06 21.42 49.71
C LEU A 149 -24.48 21.89 49.43
N PHE A 150 -24.92 21.84 48.17
CA PHE A 150 -26.28 22.21 47.78
C PHE A 150 -27.31 21.30 48.44
N VAL A 151 -27.11 19.97 48.40
CA VAL A 151 -27.99 19.00 49.07
C VAL A 151 -28.01 19.21 50.57
N TYR A 152 -26.85 19.42 51.20
CA TYR A 152 -26.77 19.65 52.64
C TYR A 152 -27.56 20.89 53.08
N LYS A 153 -27.46 21.98 52.31
CA LYS A 153 -28.24 23.22 52.54
C LYS A 153 -29.74 23.04 52.32
N TYR A 154 -30.17 22.08 51.51
CA TYR A 154 -31.59 21.87 51.19
C TYR A 154 -32.27 20.87 52.14
N VAL A 155 -31.48 20.04 52.83
CA VAL A 155 -31.97 19.01 53.77
C VAL A 155 -31.88 19.47 55.24
N THR A 156 -31.09 20.51 55.53
CA THR A 156 -30.99 21.15 56.86
C THR A 156 -31.66 22.51 56.84
#